data_AF-A0A0F9BHZ1-F1
#
_entry.id   AF-A0A0F9BHZ1-F1
#
_cell.length_a   1.000
_cell.length_b   1.000
_cell.length_c   1.000
_cell.angle_alpha   90.00
_cell.angle_beta   90.00
_cell.angle_gamma   90.00
#
_symmetry.space_group_name_H-M   'P 1'
#
loop_
_entity.id
_entity.type
_entity.pdbx_description
1 polymer ?
#
loop_
_entity_poly.entity_id
_entity_poly.type
_entity_poly.pdbx_seq_one_letter_code
_entity_poly.pdbx_strand_id
1 'polypeptide(L)'
;PANRGVEYKFEMQQYEKMTYEWMTDGASLHFDLHGEPAGDTTGYFESYAIANLSEMKGSFTAPFGGSHGWYWKNNSDNPVAIQLLVKGQYKVIGLKQ
;
A
#
# COMPACT_ATOMS: atom_id res chain seq x y z
N PRO A 1 5.16 13.83 0.45
CA PRO A 1 5.93 14.98 0.98
C PRO A 1 7.41 14.61 1.18
N ALA A 2 8.33 15.59 1.24
CA ALA A 2 9.73 15.35 1.57
C ALA A 2 9.89 14.75 2.97
N ASN A 3 10.82 13.81 3.15
CA ASN A 3 11.17 13.20 4.45
C ASN A 3 10.00 12.58 5.25
N ARG A 4 8.86 12.27 4.62
CA ARG A 4 7.64 11.76 5.28
C ARG A 4 7.10 10.50 4.60
N GLY A 5 6.38 9.71 5.39
CA GLY A 5 5.61 8.59 4.92
C GLY A 5 4.17 8.97 4.62
N VAL A 6 3.53 8.26 3.71
CA VAL A 6 2.09 8.27 3.49
C VAL A 6 1.60 6.84 3.35
N GLU A 7 0.34 6.62 3.68
CA GLU A 7 -0.26 5.31 3.58
C GLU A 7 -1.62 5.40 2.89
N TYR A 8 -1.90 4.48 1.97
CA TYR A 8 -3.17 4.41 1.26
C TYR A 8 -3.74 3.00 1.36
N LYS A 9 -4.97 2.89 1.88
CA LYS A 9 -5.59 1.62 2.24
C LYS A 9 -6.87 1.33 1.48
N PHE A 10 -7.15 0.04 1.38
CA PHE A 10 -8.36 -0.56 0.86
C PHE A 10 -8.90 -1.54 1.88
N GLU A 11 -10.21 -1.62 2.01
CA GLU A 11 -10.88 -2.71 2.72
C GLU A 11 -11.09 -3.85 1.74
N MET A 12 -10.68 -5.07 2.11
CA MET A 12 -10.89 -6.28 1.32
C MET A 12 -11.32 -7.43 2.23
N GLN A 13 -12.23 -8.27 1.74
CA GLN A 13 -12.57 -9.55 2.36
C GLN A 13 -11.54 -10.62 2.01
N GLN A 14 -11.48 -11.70 2.82
CA GLN A 14 -10.60 -12.82 2.54
C GLN A 14 -10.86 -13.39 1.13
N TYR A 15 -9.77 -13.67 0.41
CA TYR A 15 -9.74 -14.17 -0.96
C TYR A 15 -10.20 -13.21 -2.06
N GLU A 16 -10.60 -11.98 -1.71
CA GLU A 16 -10.80 -10.94 -2.71
C GLU A 16 -9.49 -10.63 -3.43
N LYS A 17 -9.61 -10.27 -4.71
CA LYS A 17 -8.47 -10.11 -5.62
C LYS A 17 -8.38 -8.68 -6.14
N MET A 18 -7.16 -8.17 -6.17
CA MET A 18 -6.80 -6.87 -6.75
C MET A 18 -5.59 -7.04 -7.67
N THR A 19 -5.62 -6.39 -8.84
CA THR A 19 -4.40 -6.08 -9.60
C THR A 19 -4.01 -4.65 -9.32
N TYR A 20 -2.71 -4.40 -9.19
CA TYR A 20 -2.18 -3.08 -8.89
C TYR A 20 -0.98 -2.75 -9.76
N GLU A 21 -0.79 -1.46 -9.97
CA GLU A 21 0.43 -0.85 -10.45
C GLU A 21 0.59 0.49 -9.73
N TRP A 22 1.76 0.74 -9.17
CA TRP A 22 2.12 2.06 -8.70
C TRP A 22 3.48 2.48 -9.25
N MET A 23 3.64 3.78 -9.44
CA MET A 23 4.86 4.37 -9.98
C MET A 23 5.04 5.82 -9.54
N THR A 24 6.29 6.26 -9.57
CA THR A 24 6.75 7.65 -9.39
C THR A 24 7.35 8.16 -10.71
N ASP A 25 7.88 9.38 -10.72
CA ASP A 25 8.67 9.95 -11.83
C ASP A 25 10.13 9.45 -11.86
N GLY A 26 10.42 8.31 -11.23
CA GLY A 26 11.75 7.69 -11.13
C GLY A 26 12.37 7.79 -9.73
N ALA A 27 11.77 8.55 -8.82
CA ALA A 27 12.19 8.61 -7.43
C ALA A 27 11.93 7.27 -6.70
N SER A 28 13.00 6.64 -6.20
CA SER A 28 12.84 5.42 -5.39
C SER A 28 12.25 5.74 -4.02
N LEU A 29 11.24 4.97 -3.61
CA LEU A 29 10.59 5.06 -2.31
C LEU A 29 10.81 3.75 -1.55
N HIS A 30 11.06 3.86 -0.25
CA HIS A 30 10.91 2.71 0.63
C HIS A 30 9.42 2.42 0.78
N PHE A 31 8.98 1.18 0.58
CA PHE A 31 7.57 0.83 0.71
C PHE A 31 7.37 -0.46 1.49
N ASP A 32 6.17 -0.60 2.05
CA ASP A 32 5.64 -1.84 2.61
C ASP A 32 4.21 -2.05 2.13
N LEU A 33 3.99 -3.08 1.32
CA LEU A 33 2.66 -3.61 1.02
C LEU A 33 2.27 -4.56 2.15
N HIS A 34 1.26 -4.19 2.95
CA HIS A 34 0.88 -4.94 4.14
C HIS A 34 -0.62 -4.88 4.43
N GLY A 35 -1.07 -5.73 5.34
CA GLY A 35 -2.46 -5.84 5.77
C GLY A 35 -2.63 -5.93 7.29
N GLU A 36 -3.75 -5.42 7.78
CA GLU A 36 -4.19 -5.47 9.18
C GLU A 36 -5.53 -6.21 9.26
N PRO A 37 -5.63 -7.32 10.01
CA PRO A 37 -6.87 -8.07 10.14
C PRO A 37 -8.00 -7.23 10.75
N ALA A 38 -9.21 -7.38 10.21
CA ALA A 38 -10.40 -6.72 10.74
C ALA A 38 -10.64 -7.10 12.21
N GLY A 39 -10.80 -6.09 13.07
CA GLY A 39 -11.07 -6.28 14.49
C GLY A 39 -9.84 -6.63 15.34
N ASP A 40 -8.64 -6.65 14.76
CA ASP A 40 -7.41 -6.73 15.57
C ASP A 40 -7.23 -5.46 16.40
N THR A 41 -6.91 -5.63 17.68
CA THR A 41 -6.61 -4.54 18.61
C THR A 41 -5.19 -4.64 19.17
N THR A 42 -4.38 -5.57 18.65
CA THR A 42 -3.01 -5.80 19.11
C THR A 42 -2.02 -4.90 18.36
N GLY A 43 -2.44 -4.36 17.21
CA GLY A 43 -1.56 -3.64 16.28
C GLY A 43 -0.80 -4.58 15.35
N TYR A 44 -1.28 -5.82 15.21
CA TYR A 44 -0.68 -6.78 14.30
C TYR A 44 -0.94 -6.39 12.85
N PHE A 45 0.11 -6.49 12.04
CA PHE A 45 0.03 -6.40 10.58
C PHE A 45 0.94 -7.46 9.95
N GLU A 46 0.61 -7.83 8.71
CA GLU A 46 1.41 -8.75 7.90
C GLU A 46 1.97 -8.02 6.68
N SER A 47 3.30 -7.98 6.54
CA SER A 47 3.98 -7.46 5.36
C SER A 47 4.06 -8.50 4.25
N TYR A 48 3.66 -8.13 3.04
CA TYR A 48 3.67 -8.96 1.84
C TYR A 48 4.85 -8.64 0.91
N ALA A 49 5.27 -7.38 0.87
CA ALA A 49 6.44 -6.95 0.11
C ALA A 49 7.06 -5.67 0.68
N ILE A 50 8.36 -5.70 0.94
CA ILE A 50 9.14 -4.56 1.44
C ILE A 50 10.37 -4.39 0.54
N ALA A 51 10.51 -3.22 -0.08
CA ALA A 51 11.68 -2.89 -0.89
C ALA A 51 11.87 -1.37 -1.06
N ASN A 52 12.88 -0.98 -1.83
CA ASN A 52 13.08 0.39 -2.32
C ASN A 52 12.94 0.36 -3.83
N LEU A 53 11.82 0.85 -4.36
CA LEU A 53 11.52 0.86 -5.80
C LEU A 53 10.88 2.18 -6.21
N SER A 54 10.98 2.53 -7.48
CA SER A 54 10.25 3.64 -8.09
C SER A 54 8.90 3.21 -8.67
N GLU A 55 8.69 1.90 -8.85
CA GLU A 55 7.47 1.30 -9.39
C GLU A 55 7.30 -0.16 -8.92
N MET A 56 6.06 -0.65 -8.90
CA MET A 56 5.75 -2.06 -8.73
C MET A 56 4.38 -2.37 -9.33
N LYS A 57 4.25 -3.55 -9.97
CA LYS A 57 2.97 -4.06 -10.45
C LYS A 57 2.80 -5.53 -10.09
N GLY A 58 1.55 -5.95 -9.90
CA GLY A 58 1.27 -7.32 -9.56
C GLY A 58 -0.21 -7.61 -9.35
N SER A 59 -0.47 -8.79 -8.81
CA SER A 59 -1.78 -9.19 -8.28
C SER A 59 -1.65 -9.50 -6.80
N PHE A 60 -2.74 -9.29 -6.08
CA PHE A 60 -2.87 -9.51 -4.65
C PHE A 60 -4.16 -10.29 -4.41
N THR A 61 -4.09 -11.28 -3.52
CA THR A 61 -5.25 -12.00 -2.98
C THR A 61 -5.21 -11.83 -1.48
N ALA A 62 -6.24 -11.22 -0.90
CA ALA A 62 -6.25 -10.91 0.52
C ALA A 62 -6.23 -12.21 1.35
N PRO A 63 -5.21 -12.43 2.21
CA PRO A 63 -5.11 -13.64 3.02
C PRO A 63 -6.15 -13.68 4.16
N PHE A 64 -6.68 -12.52 4.54
CA PHE A 64 -7.72 -12.32 5.54
C PHE A 64 -8.55 -11.07 5.22
N GLY A 65 -9.72 -10.95 5.86
CA GLY A 65 -10.53 -9.74 5.80
C GLY A 65 -9.91 -8.62 6.64
N GLY A 66 -9.88 -7.39 6.12
CA GLY A 66 -9.35 -6.23 6.81
C GLY A 66 -8.83 -5.15 5.86
N SER A 67 -7.96 -4.29 6.40
CA SER A 67 -7.35 -3.22 5.63
C SER A 67 -6.04 -3.67 5.00
N HIS A 68 -5.87 -3.42 3.72
CA HIS A 68 -4.68 -3.76 2.94
C HIS A 68 -4.23 -2.56 2.15
N GLY A 69 -2.93 -2.39 1.94
CA GLY A 69 -2.43 -1.31 1.11
C GLY A 69 -0.95 -1.09 1.26
N TRP A 70 -0.53 0.12 0.90
CA TRP A 70 0.88 0.46 0.85
C TRP A 70 1.17 1.62 1.79
N TYR A 71 2.23 1.45 2.56
CA TYR A 71 3.00 2.56 3.10
C TYR A 71 4.13 2.91 2.15
N TRP A 72 4.31 4.20 1.83
CA TRP A 72 5.46 4.70 1.09
C TRP A 72 6.17 5.79 1.88
N LYS A 73 7.48 5.64 2.07
CA LYS A 73 8.36 6.61 2.71
C LYS A 73 9.27 7.26 1.69
N ASN A 74 9.14 8.58 1.59
CA ASN A 74 10.07 9.42 0.86
C ASN A 74 11.19 9.87 1.81
N ASN A 75 12.43 9.48 1.49
CA ASN A 75 13.64 9.86 2.22
C ASN A 75 14.42 10.99 1.53
N SER A 76 13.86 11.59 0.48
CA SER A 76 14.44 12.74 -0.19
C SER A 76 13.90 14.06 0.36
N ASP A 77 14.64 15.14 0.08
CA ASP A 77 14.28 16.50 0.44
C ASP A 77 13.27 17.15 -0.53
N ASN A 78 12.89 16.45 -1.60
CA ASN A 78 11.91 16.90 -2.57
C ASN A 78 10.59 16.14 -2.43
N PRO A 79 9.43 16.76 -2.70
CA PRO A 79 8.18 16.03 -2.78
C PRO A 79 8.21 15.04 -3.95
N VAL A 80 7.70 13.83 -3.71
CA VAL A 80 7.52 12.79 -4.73
C VAL A 80 6.02 12.57 -4.94
N ALA A 81 5.60 12.46 -6.21
CA ALA A 81 4.25 12.09 -6.59
C ALA A 81 4.18 10.58 -6.87
N ILE A 82 3.07 9.95 -6.47
CA ILE A 82 2.80 8.53 -6.72
C ILE A 82 1.50 8.44 -7.50
N GLN A 83 1.51 7.68 -8.60
CA GLN A 83 0.30 7.23 -9.27
C GLN A 83 0.03 5.79 -8.84
N LEU A 84 -1.21 5.51 -8.42
CA LEU A 84 -1.67 4.17 -8.04
C LEU A 84 -2.87 3.80 -8.91
N LEU A 85 -2.74 2.72 -9.69
CA LEU A 85 -3.80 2.12 -10.46
C LEU A 85 -4.18 0.79 -9.82
N VAL A 86 -5.46 0.63 -9.50
CA VAL A 86 -5.99 -0.59 -8.88
C VAL A 86 -7.28 -1.03 -9.54
N LYS A 87 -7.44 -2.34 -9.71
CA LYS A 87 -8.66 -2.96 -10.25
C LYS A 87 -8.94 -4.25 -9.51
N GLY A 88 -10.20 -4.50 -9.18
CA GLY A 88 -10.61 -5.72 -8.52
C GLY A 88 -11.71 -5.49 -7.49
N GLN A 89 -11.71 -6.35 -6.48
CA GLN A 89 -12.70 -6.36 -5.39
C GLN A 89 -12.11 -5.63 -4.20
N TYR A 90 -12.62 -4.45 -3.90
CA TYR A 90 -12.19 -3.64 -2.77
C TYR A 90 -13.19 -2.53 -2.48
N LYS A 91 -13.13 -1.97 -1.27
CA LYS A 91 -13.67 -0.65 -0.96
C LYS A 91 -12.53 0.29 -0.60
N VAL A 92 -12.53 1.50 -1.13
CA VAL A 92 -11.50 2.50 -0.80
C VAL A 92 -11.68 2.94 0.66
N ILE A 93 -10.60 2.81 1.45
CA ILE A 93 -10.48 3.50 2.74
C ILE A 93 -9.83 4.86 2.51
N GLY A 94 -8.78 4.90 1.67
CA GLY A 94 -8.14 6.12 1.23
C GLY A 94 -6.84 6.42 1.97
N LEU A 95 -6.39 7.67 1.85
CA LEU A 95 -5.16 8.17 2.46
C LEU A 95 -5.31 8.23 3.99
N LYS A 96 -4.41 7.57 4.70
CA LYS A 96 -4.24 7.68 6.16
C LYS A 96 -3.23 8.80 6.44
N GLN A 97 -3.56 9.65 7.42
CA GLN A 97 -2.70 10.74 7.89
C GLN A 97 -1.95 10.33 9.15
#